data_AF-A0A9Q8WI70-F1
#
_entry.id   AF-A0A9Q8WI70-F1
#
_cell.length_a   1.000
_cell.length_b   1.000
_cell.length_c   1.000
_cell.angle_alpha   90.00
_cell.angle_beta   90.00
_cell.angle_gamma   90.00
#
_symmetry.space_group_name_H-M   'P 1'
#
loop_
_entity.id
_entity.type
_entity.pdbx_description
1 polymer ?
#
loop_
_entity_poly.entity_id
_entity_poly.type
_entity_poly.pdbx_seq_one_letter_code
_entity_poly.pdbx_strand_id
1 'polypeptide(L)' 'FSNGEPVRLLRSIVVSTLFSNITFYVLLTNTPFLYYLRDIDKLRVYFNNINNLLVKGDIIVPIIRK' A
#
# COMPACT_ATOMS: atom_id res chain seq x y z
N PHE A 1 5.64 1.78 6.91
CA PHE A 1 5.12 0.97 8.03
C PHE A 1 6.28 0.17 8.64
N SER A 2 7.17 0.88 9.33
CA SER A 2 8.21 0.39 10.24
C SER A 2 8.52 1.59 11.12
N ASN A 3 8.48 1.40 12.44
CA ASN A 3 8.87 2.32 13.51
C ASN A 3 8.86 3.82 13.19
N GLY A 4 7.69 4.46 13.30
CA GLY A 4 7.51 5.84 13.76
C GLY A 4 8.13 7.01 12.96
N GLU A 5 9.06 6.78 12.03
CA GLU A 5 9.68 7.87 11.31
C GLU A 5 8.79 8.33 10.15
N PRO A 6 8.50 9.64 10.06
CA PRO A 6 7.70 10.17 8.97
C PRO A 6 8.40 9.88 7.64
N VAL A 7 7.72 9.13 6.78
CA VAL A 7 8.23 8.85 5.44
C VAL A 7 8.33 10.18 4.71
N ARG A 8 9.56 10.57 4.35
CA ARG A 8 9.81 11.84 3.67
C ARG A 8 9.22 11.77 2.26
N LEU A 9 8.16 12.56 2.03
CA LEU A 9 7.62 12.79 0.70
C LEU A 9 8.66 13.54 -0.12
N LEU A 10 9.15 12.92 -1.20
CA LEU A 10 10.12 13.54 -2.09
C LEU A 10 9.42 14.46 -3.08
N ARG A 11 8.32 14.00 -3.66
CA ARG A 11 7.56 14.71 -4.69
C ARG A 11 6.17 14.13 -4.81
N SER A 12 5.19 14.94 -5.19
CA SER A 12 3.90 14.47 -5.69
C SER A 12 3.71 14.88 -7.14
N ILE A 13 3.00 14.06 -7.91
CA ILE A 13 2.56 14.40 -9.26
C ILE A 13 1.06 14.14 -9.35
N VAL A 14 0.33 15.08 -9.95
CA VAL A 14 -1.09 14.93 -10.22
C VAL A 14 -1.25 14.60 -11.69
N VAL A 15 -1.92 13.48 -11.97
CA VAL A 15 -2.25 13.03 -13.32
C VAL A 15 -3.75 13.19 -13.50
N SER A 16 -4.15 14.08 -14.39
CA SER A 16 -5.56 14.23 -14.77
C SER A 16 -5.99 13.07 -15.64
N THR A 17 -7.06 12.39 -15.25
CA THR A 17 -7.71 11.35 -16.06
C THR A 17 -9.13 11.77 -16.42
N LEU A 18 -9.77 11.05 -17.34
CA LEU A 18 -11.16 11.29 -17.75
C LEU A 18 -12.16 11.15 -16.58
N PHE A 19 -11.81 10.40 -15.54
CA PHE A 19 -12.69 10.17 -14.38
C PHE A 19 -12.38 11.13 -13.23
N SER A 20 -11.10 11.30 -12.90
CA SER A 20 -10.66 12.19 -11.82
C SER A 20 -9.15 12.43 -11.83
N ASN A 21 -8.69 13.40 -11.04
CA ASN A 21 -7.27 13.61 -10.81
C ASN A 21 -6.72 12.53 -9.86
N ILE A 22 -5.65 11.86 -10.29
CA ILE A 22 -4.93 10.87 -9.48
C ILE A 22 -3.65 11.51 -8.97
N THR A 23 -3.49 11.56 -7.64
CA THR A 23 -2.26 12.05 -7.00
C THR A 23 -1.32 10.89 -6.70
N PHE A 24 -0.16 10.88 -7.32
CA PHE A 24 0.92 9.95 -7.01
C PHE A 24 1.92 10.59 -6.07
N TYR A 25 2.32 9.85 -5.04
CA TYR A 25 3.31 10.27 -4.04
C TYR A 25 4.60 9.47 -4.23
N VAL A 26 5.70 10.18 -4.52
CA VAL A 26 7.06 9.61 -4.58
C VAL A 26 7.67 9.74 -3.19
N LEU A 27 7.86 8.60 -2.54
CA LEU A 27 8.39 8.53 -1.19
C LEU A 27 9.88 8.17 -1.24
N LEU A 28 10.73 8.94 -0.54
CA LEU A 28 12.11 8.55 -0.34
C LEU A 28 12.12 7.52 0.79
N THR A 29 12.21 6.24 0.42
CA THR A 29 12.18 5.16 1.40
C THR A 29 13.30 4.17 1.09
N ASN A 30 14.04 3.77 2.13
CA ASN A 30 15.18 2.84 2.04
C ASN A 30 14.72 1.38 1.84
N THR A 31 13.65 1.17 1.07
CA THR A 31 12.98 -0.12 0.82
C THR A 31 12.37 -0.79 2.05
N PRO A 32 11.12 -0.46 2.42
CA PRO A 32 10.22 -1.38 3.14
C PRO A 32 9.00 -1.76 2.30
N PHE A 33 8.52 -0.87 1.43
CA PHE A 33 7.32 -1.14 0.62
C PHE A 33 7.54 -2.24 -0.43
N LEU A 34 8.69 -2.23 -1.11
CA LEU A 34 9.02 -3.29 -2.09
C LEU A 34 9.30 -4.64 -1.42
N TYR A 35 9.94 -4.66 -0.23
CA TYR A 35 10.08 -5.89 0.54
C TYR A 35 8.73 -6.40 1.04
N TYR A 36 7.85 -5.50 1.47
CA TYR A 36 6.47 -5.85 1.79
C TYR A 36 5.74 -6.48 0.59
N LEU A 37 5.89 -5.94 -0.63
CA LEU A 37 5.32 -6.57 -1.84
C LEU A 37 5.90 -7.98 -2.08
N ARG A 38 7.22 -8.13 -1.96
CA ARG A 38 7.90 -9.43 -2.09
C ARG A 38 7.43 -10.42 -1.04
N ASP A 39 7.26 -9.99 0.20
CA ASP A 39 6.86 -10.85 1.30
C ASP A 39 5.38 -11.23 1.21
N ILE A 40 4.52 -10.30 0.80
CA ILE A 40 3.11 -10.59 0.52
C ILE A 40 2.95 -11.58 -0.64
N ASP A 41 3.74 -11.42 -1.70
CA ASP A 41 3.78 -12.35 -2.83
C ASP A 41 4.24 -13.75 -2.40
N LYS A 42 5.35 -13.84 -1.65
CA LYS A 42 5.83 -15.10 -1.04
C LYS A 42 4.79 -15.76 -0.14
N LEU A 43 4.10 -14.96 0.68
CA LEU A 43 3.08 -15.46 1.61
C LEU A 43 1.74 -15.77 0.91
N ARG A 44 1.61 -15.44 -0.39
CA ARG A 44 0.37 -15.52 -1.17
C ARG A 44 -0.79 -14.82 -0.47
N VAL A 45 -0.49 -13.67 0.11
CA VAL A 45 -1.46 -12.78 0.74
C VAL A 45 -1.82 -11.70 -0.27
N TYR A 46 -3.01 -11.11 -0.18
CA TYR A 46 -3.28 -9.83 -0.83
C TYR A 46 -4.28 -9.03 -0.01
N PHE A 47 -4.27 -7.72 -0.22
CA PHE A 47 -5.24 -6.82 0.41
C PHE A 47 -6.32 -6.44 -0.61
N ASN A 48 -7.55 -6.89 -0.36
CA ASN A 48 -8.73 -6.49 -1.11
C ASN A 48 -9.13 -5.07 -0.68
N ASN A 49 -8.72 -4.09 -1.46
CA ASN A 49 -9.01 -2.67 -1.20
C ASN A 49 -10.51 -2.31 -1.27
N ILE A 50 -11.34 -3.10 -1.98
CA ILE A 50 -12.77 -2.81 -2.14
C ILE A 50 -13.51 -3.11 -0.84
N ASN A 51 -13.22 -4.28 -0.26
CA ASN A 51 -13.89 -4.75 0.95
C ASN A 51 -13.07 -4.52 2.22
N ASN A 52 -11.86 -3.95 2.08
CA ASN A 52 -10.93 -3.68 3.18
C ASN A 52 -10.55 -4.99 3.94
N LEU A 53 -10.27 -6.06 3.19
CA LEU A 53 -9.96 -7.41 3.72
C LEU A 53 -8.53 -7.83 3.38
N LEU A 54 -7.82 -8.45 4.32
CA LEU A 54 -6.58 -9.17 4.06
C LEU A 54 -6.90 -10.65 3.82
N VAL A 55 -6.51 -11.18 2.67
CA VAL A 55 -6.88 -12.54 2.22
C VAL A 55 -5.62 -13.38 2.04
N LYS A 56 -5.65 -14.63 2.53
CA LYS A 56 -4.60 -15.64 2.35
C LYS A 56 -5.24 -17.02 2.15
N GLY A 57 -5.45 -17.41 0.89
CA GLY A 57 -6.26 -18.60 0.59
C GLY A 57 -7.67 -18.42 1.18
N ASP A 58 -8.11 -19.38 1.99
CA ASP A 58 -9.42 -19.35 2.66
C ASP A 58 -9.45 -18.50 3.94
N ILE A 59 -8.31 -17.96 4.37
CA ILE A 59 -8.22 -17.09 5.56
C ILE A 59 -8.52 -15.65 5.17
N ILE A 60 -9.53 -15.06 5.81
CA ILE A 60 -9.98 -13.68 5.58
C ILE A 60 -9.93 -12.92 6.90
N VAL A 61 -9.18 -11.81 6.92
CA VAL A 61 -9.06 -10.94 8.09
C VAL A 61 -9.56 -9.54 7.72
N PRO A 62 -10.60 -9.01 8.37
CA PRO A 62 -11.04 -7.64 8.15
C PRO A 62 -10.05 -6.64 8.76
N ILE A 63 -9.67 -5.62 7.99
CA ILE A 63 -8.75 -4.58 8.46
C ILE A 63 -9.55 -3.38 8.95
N ILE A 64 -9.49 -3.10 10.26
CA ILE A 64 -10.10 -1.90 10.84
C ILE A 64 -9.02 -0.82 10.94
N ARG A 65 -9.21 0.30 10.23
CA ARG A 65 -8.33 1.48 10.35
C ARG A 65 -8.85 2.37 11.48
N LYS A 66 -8.02 2.68 12.47
CA LYS A 66 -8.30 3.67 13.52
C LYS A 66 -7.79 5.04 13.09
#